data_AF-A0A2V9CJ15-F1
#
_entry.id   AF-A0A2V9CJ15-F1
#
_cell.length_a   1.000
_cell.length_b   1.000
_cell.length_c   1.000
_cell.angle_alpha   90.00
_cell.angle_beta   90.00
_cell.angle_gamma   90.00
#
_symmetry.space_group_name_H-M   'P 1'
#
loop_
_entity.id
_entity.type
_entity.pdbx_description
1 polymer ?
#
loop_
_entity_poly.entity_id
_entity_poly.type
_entity_poly.pdbx_seq_one_letter_code
_entity_poly.pdbx_strand_id
1 'polypeptide(L)'
;MRAVAAAVFTLFLLLLGSALVRARQEVQSTAPPAPVLEFHSGFWVNLHHFLYLQGRMQRAASEGAPAEADIPSRYTAPTSTEGMTAEQQRAWQSAVEVYALSWSSRDLLINNQMVLINDRLAELENCPDLAGRSAVECTSGIAPDLVTALDKAAPIYRQRWWAQQDRANRAWIAAMIPLVRSRGADLAAELAEIYQSRWPARIHVDVVYYAGQQGAYASLAPLHLMIATSDSRNQNMTGFETLFYEASHALARGVEEAVERECRRLQKPIPRDLWHALLLYTTGERIRWASLTIQARAKALSKSSSPGDGNSLSDRGWGDYEPLLERYWEPYLNGQIDLDTAVAHLINAI
;
A
#
# COMPACT_ATOMS: atom_id res chain seq x y z
N MET A 1 -28.43 65.63 -69.08
CA MET A 1 -28.40 66.74 -68.11
C MET A 1 -28.05 66.19 -66.75
N ARG A 2 -27.01 66.75 -66.13
CA ARG A 2 -26.56 66.49 -64.76
C ARG A 2 -27.58 67.05 -63.76
N ALA A 3 -27.62 66.45 -62.56
CA ALA A 3 -27.77 67.03 -61.22
C ALA A 3 -28.65 66.15 -60.32
N VAL A 4 -28.49 65.96 -59.00
CA VAL A 4 -27.46 66.21 -57.97
C VAL A 4 -28.09 65.71 -56.65
N ALA A 5 -27.25 65.29 -55.69
CA ALA A 5 -27.50 65.21 -54.23
C ALA A 5 -28.47 64.14 -53.70
N ALA A 6 -28.36 63.67 -52.46
CA ALA A 6 -27.28 63.57 -51.47
C ALA A 6 -27.85 62.68 -50.35
N ALA A 7 -26.99 61.88 -49.75
CA ALA A 7 -27.33 60.92 -48.70
C ALA A 7 -27.70 61.61 -47.38
N VAL A 8 -28.82 61.21 -46.77
CA VAL A 8 -29.08 61.32 -45.32
C VAL A 8 -30.09 60.22 -44.93
N PHE A 9 -29.67 59.20 -44.17
CA PHE A 9 -30.15 58.95 -42.80
C PHE A 9 -29.63 57.61 -42.29
N THR A 10 -28.98 57.69 -41.14
CA THR A 10 -28.38 56.63 -40.35
C THR A 10 -29.43 55.96 -39.45
N LEU A 11 -29.22 54.68 -39.17
CA LEU A 11 -29.31 54.03 -37.85
C LEU A 11 -30.47 53.03 -37.58
N PHE A 12 -30.04 51.93 -36.94
CA PHE A 12 -30.77 50.87 -36.23
C PHE A 12 -31.36 49.70 -37.03
N LEU A 13 -30.58 48.63 -37.18
CA LEU A 13 -30.78 47.40 -36.39
C LEU A 13 -29.59 46.45 -36.56
N LEU A 14 -28.70 46.50 -35.57
CA LEU A 14 -27.81 45.42 -35.18
C LEU A 14 -28.66 44.25 -34.65
N LEU A 15 -28.08 43.05 -34.75
CA LEU A 15 -28.49 41.75 -34.20
C LEU A 15 -29.13 40.81 -35.23
N LEU A 16 -28.32 39.84 -35.68
CA LEU A 16 -28.65 38.44 -35.99
C LEU A 16 -27.73 37.96 -37.12
N GLY A 17 -26.64 37.29 -36.77
CA GLY A 17 -25.75 36.70 -37.77
C GLY A 17 -24.40 36.20 -37.29
N SER A 18 -24.12 36.16 -35.99
CA SER A 18 -22.88 35.62 -35.44
C SER A 18 -23.16 34.40 -34.56
N ALA A 19 -23.56 33.28 -35.17
CA ALA A 19 -23.79 32.04 -34.42
C ALA A 19 -23.50 30.78 -35.25
N LEU A 20 -22.33 30.72 -35.89
CA LEU A 20 -21.75 29.46 -36.40
C LEU A 20 -20.24 29.42 -36.13
N VAL A 21 -19.83 29.79 -34.92
CA VAL A 21 -18.56 29.31 -34.36
C VAL A 21 -18.89 28.00 -33.66
N ARG A 22 -18.60 26.89 -34.34
CA ARG A 22 -18.72 25.53 -33.81
C ARG A 22 -17.72 25.43 -32.66
N ALA A 23 -18.19 25.69 -31.44
CA ALA A 23 -17.45 25.43 -30.22
C ALA A 23 -17.14 23.94 -30.18
N ARG A 24 -15.91 23.59 -30.56
CA ARG A 24 -15.31 22.31 -30.24
C ARG A 24 -15.09 22.38 -28.74
N GLN A 25 -16.10 21.98 -27.96
CA GLN A 25 -15.89 21.63 -26.55
C GLN A 25 -14.89 20.47 -26.58
N GLU A 26 -13.61 20.82 -26.44
CA GLU A 26 -12.66 19.96 -25.78
C GLU A 26 -13.27 19.69 -24.41
N VAL A 27 -13.97 18.57 -24.30
CA VAL A 27 -14.22 17.95 -23.01
C VAL A 27 -12.81 17.61 -22.53
N GLN A 28 -12.18 18.54 -21.81
CA GLN A 28 -11.10 18.21 -20.91
C GLN A 28 -11.68 17.11 -20.04
N SER A 29 -11.26 15.88 -20.34
CA SER A 29 -11.53 14.73 -19.51
C SER A 29 -10.98 15.10 -18.13
N THR A 30 -11.87 15.49 -17.22
CA THR A 30 -11.59 15.58 -15.79
C THR A 30 -11.58 14.17 -15.23
N ALA A 31 -10.86 13.25 -15.90
CA ALA A 31 -10.50 12.00 -15.28
C ALA A 31 -9.66 12.36 -14.05
N PRO A 32 -9.95 11.77 -12.87
CA PRO A 32 -9.08 11.91 -11.73
C PRO A 32 -7.65 11.54 -12.15
N PRO A 33 -6.61 12.27 -11.69
CA PRO A 33 -5.24 11.85 -11.95
C PRO A 33 -5.09 10.40 -11.49
N ALA A 34 -4.53 9.55 -12.35
CA ALA A 34 -4.29 8.14 -12.04
C ALA A 34 -3.51 8.04 -10.71
N PRO A 35 -3.80 7.03 -9.87
CA PRO A 35 -3.10 6.83 -8.61
C PRO A 35 -1.61 6.74 -8.90
N VAL A 36 -0.84 7.60 -8.24
CA VAL A 36 0.60 7.59 -8.36
C VAL A 36 1.13 6.72 -7.23
N LEU A 37 1.34 5.44 -7.53
CA LEU A 37 2.19 4.57 -6.71
C LEU A 37 3.65 4.89 -7.08
N GLU A 38 4.35 5.56 -6.17
CA GLU A 38 5.76 5.91 -6.32
C GLU A 38 6.57 4.75 -5.76
N PHE A 39 7.13 3.91 -6.65
CA PHE A 39 7.88 2.73 -6.23
C PHE A 39 9.35 3.04 -6.01
N HIS A 40 9.85 2.63 -4.84
CA HIS A 40 11.23 2.82 -4.41
C HIS A 40 11.87 1.48 -4.03
N SER A 41 13.19 1.43 -4.18
CA SER A 41 14.05 0.37 -3.65
C SER A 41 15.22 1.08 -2.97
N GLY A 42 14.94 1.64 -1.79
CA GLY A 42 15.90 2.41 -1.00
C GLY A 42 16.89 1.50 -0.26
N PHE A 43 18.17 1.85 -0.25
CA PHE A 43 19.21 1.04 0.41
C PHE A 43 19.02 0.99 1.92
N TRP A 44 18.81 2.14 2.56
CA TRP A 44 18.77 2.24 4.01
C TRP A 44 17.56 1.58 4.64
N VAL A 45 16.37 1.76 4.06
CA VAL A 45 15.14 1.10 4.51
C VAL A 45 15.23 -0.43 4.33
N ASN A 46 15.80 -0.91 3.21
CA ASN A 46 16.06 -2.34 3.01
C ASN A 46 17.03 -2.90 4.06
N LEU A 47 18.13 -2.20 4.35
CA LEU A 47 19.07 -2.59 5.40
C LEU A 47 18.39 -2.63 6.78
N HIS A 48 17.57 -1.62 7.10
CA HIS A 48 16.82 -1.56 8.36
C HIS A 48 15.92 -2.77 8.54
N HIS A 49 15.09 -3.05 7.54
CA HIS A 49 14.18 -4.20 7.56
C HIS A 49 14.91 -5.53 7.57
N PHE A 50 16.06 -5.64 6.89
CA PHE A 50 16.87 -6.85 6.89
C PHE A 50 17.51 -7.11 8.26
N LEU A 51 18.09 -6.09 8.91
CA LEU A 51 18.62 -6.22 10.27
C LEU A 51 17.51 -6.45 11.30
N TYR A 52 16.33 -5.86 11.09
CA TYR A 52 15.15 -6.14 11.90
C TYR A 52 14.79 -7.63 11.87
N LEU A 53 14.73 -8.23 10.67
CA LEU A 53 14.48 -9.67 10.51
C LEU A 53 15.56 -10.51 11.20
N GLN A 54 16.85 -10.19 11.00
CA GLN A 54 17.97 -10.89 11.65
C GLN A 54 17.90 -10.79 13.18
N GLY A 55 17.57 -9.60 13.71
CA GLY A 55 17.39 -9.37 15.15
C GLY A 55 16.26 -10.21 15.73
N ARG A 56 15.13 -10.33 15.02
CA ARG A 56 14.03 -11.23 15.42
C ARG A 56 14.47 -12.69 15.43
N MET A 57 15.24 -13.13 14.43
CA MET A 57 15.75 -14.51 14.37
C MET A 57 16.66 -14.82 15.56
N GLN A 58 17.58 -13.90 15.88
CA GLN A 58 18.48 -14.04 17.03
C GLN A 58 17.72 -14.06 18.36
N ARG A 59 16.71 -13.20 18.52
CA ARG A 59 15.86 -13.15 19.72
C ARG A 59 15.10 -14.47 19.92
N ALA A 60 14.43 -14.96 18.87
CA ALA A 60 13.71 -16.24 18.93
C ALA A 60 14.65 -17.41 19.30
N ALA A 61 15.83 -17.47 18.68
CA ALA A 61 16.84 -18.48 19.01
C ALA A 61 17.33 -18.40 20.47
N SER A 62 17.43 -17.20 21.04
CA SER A 62 17.87 -16.98 22.42
C SER A 62 16.80 -17.32 23.46
N GLU A 63 15.52 -17.17 23.12
CA GLU A 63 14.38 -17.43 24.01
C GLU A 63 13.96 -18.91 24.00
N GLY A 64 14.62 -19.76 23.21
CA GLY A 64 14.23 -21.17 23.03
C GLY A 64 12.85 -21.34 22.38
N ALA A 65 12.28 -20.25 21.85
CA ALA A 65 11.08 -20.29 21.05
C ALA A 65 11.44 -20.86 19.66
N PRO A 66 10.61 -21.74 19.07
CA PRO A 66 10.81 -22.08 17.68
C PRO A 66 10.77 -20.78 16.86
N ALA A 67 11.77 -20.56 16.00
CA ALA A 67 11.84 -19.38 15.13
C ALA A 67 10.53 -19.15 14.35
N GLU A 68 9.79 -20.24 14.14
CA GLU A 68 8.47 -20.33 13.50
C GLU A 68 7.34 -19.64 14.27
N ALA A 69 7.45 -19.46 15.60
CA ALA A 69 6.39 -18.81 16.39
C ALA A 69 6.25 -17.31 16.08
N ASP A 70 7.30 -16.70 15.52
CA ASP A 70 7.39 -15.26 15.35
C ASP A 70 7.85 -14.85 13.94
N ILE A 71 8.57 -15.72 13.22
CA ILE A 71 9.00 -15.48 11.84
C ILE A 71 8.41 -16.57 10.97
N PRO A 72 7.51 -16.22 10.03
CA PRO A 72 6.94 -17.21 9.15
C PRO A 72 8.03 -17.95 8.36
N SER A 73 7.93 -19.28 8.28
CA SER A 73 8.91 -20.19 7.64
C SER A 73 9.27 -19.84 6.19
N ARG A 74 8.41 -19.07 5.51
CA ARG A 74 8.66 -18.50 4.18
C ARG A 74 9.82 -17.50 4.12
N TYR A 75 10.21 -16.90 5.24
CA TYR A 75 11.37 -16.01 5.29
C TYR A 75 12.64 -16.78 5.61
N THR A 76 13.40 -17.12 4.58
CA THR A 76 14.78 -17.61 4.73
C THR A 76 15.73 -16.43 4.56
N ALA A 77 15.97 -15.66 5.62
CA ALA A 77 17.03 -14.65 5.56
C ALA A 77 18.38 -15.38 5.54
N PRO A 78 19.28 -15.08 4.59
CA PRO A 78 20.62 -15.66 4.63
C PRO A 78 21.32 -15.24 5.92
N THR A 79 21.63 -16.21 6.77
CA THR A 79 22.40 -16.04 8.02
C THR A 79 23.88 -16.38 7.85
N SER A 80 24.27 -16.90 6.67
CA SER A 80 25.63 -17.36 6.42
C SER A 80 26.64 -16.21 6.45
N THR A 81 27.62 -16.36 7.32
CA THR A 81 28.81 -15.50 7.45
C THR A 81 29.98 -16.01 6.62
N GLU A 82 29.79 -17.03 5.78
CA GLU A 82 30.84 -17.61 4.93
C GLU A 82 31.43 -16.58 3.98
N GLY A 83 32.76 -16.46 3.95
CA GLY A 83 33.46 -15.47 3.13
C GLY A 83 33.50 -14.05 3.71
N MET A 84 32.97 -13.83 4.93
CA MET A 84 33.24 -12.61 5.70
C MET A 84 34.56 -12.74 6.46
N THR A 85 35.30 -11.64 6.57
CA THR A 85 36.43 -11.54 7.52
C THR A 85 35.93 -11.54 8.97
N ALA A 86 36.80 -11.86 9.93
CA ALA A 86 36.44 -11.81 11.35
C ALA A 86 35.99 -10.40 11.81
N GLU A 87 36.53 -9.34 11.19
CA GLU A 87 36.10 -7.97 11.47
C GLU A 87 34.69 -7.71 10.94
N GLN A 88 34.39 -8.11 9.70
CA GLN A 88 33.06 -8.01 9.13
C GLN A 88 32.03 -8.81 9.94
N GLN A 89 32.37 -10.04 10.34
CA GLN A 89 31.49 -10.86 11.17
C GLN A 89 31.15 -10.17 12.49
N ARG A 90 32.15 -9.60 13.20
CA ARG A 90 31.92 -8.85 14.43
C ARG A 90 31.08 -7.59 14.22
N ALA A 91 31.35 -6.83 13.16
CA ALA A 91 30.60 -5.62 12.85
C ALA A 91 29.12 -5.92 12.51
N TRP A 92 28.88 -6.96 11.70
CA TRP A 92 27.53 -7.42 11.39
C TRP A 92 26.79 -7.90 12.64
N GLN A 93 27.42 -8.80 13.41
CA GLN A 93 26.83 -9.38 14.61
C GLN A 93 26.50 -8.31 15.64
N SER A 94 27.37 -7.31 15.83
CA SER A 94 27.11 -6.18 16.72
C SER A 94 25.89 -5.36 16.28
N ALA A 95 25.67 -5.19 14.97
CA ALA A 95 24.47 -4.52 14.48
C ALA A 95 23.21 -5.37 14.70
N VAL A 96 23.26 -6.69 14.46
CA VAL A 96 22.14 -7.60 14.72
C VAL A 96 21.78 -7.62 16.21
N GLU A 97 22.76 -7.60 17.11
CA GLU A 97 22.54 -7.51 18.56
C GLU A 97 21.80 -6.25 18.98
N VAL A 98 22.15 -5.08 18.40
CA VAL A 98 21.42 -3.83 18.63
C VAL A 98 19.95 -3.98 18.24
N TYR A 99 19.66 -4.62 17.11
CA TYR A 99 18.28 -4.89 16.70
C TYR A 99 17.58 -5.89 17.61
N ALA A 100 18.23 -7.01 17.94
CA ALA A 100 17.68 -8.05 18.81
C ALA A 100 17.27 -7.49 20.18
N LEU A 101 18.08 -6.58 20.74
CA LEU A 101 17.85 -6.00 22.06
C LEU A 101 16.87 -4.83 22.07
N SER A 102 16.95 -3.93 21.07
CA SER A 102 16.32 -2.59 21.18
C SER A 102 15.22 -2.31 20.17
N TRP A 103 15.22 -2.96 19.00
CA TRP A 103 14.42 -2.53 17.84
C TRP A 103 13.46 -3.59 17.30
N SER A 104 13.87 -4.86 17.31
CA SER A 104 13.15 -5.96 16.66
C SER A 104 11.85 -6.42 17.36
N SER A 105 11.65 -6.01 18.61
CA SER A 105 10.40 -6.24 19.36
C SER A 105 9.33 -5.18 19.13
N ARG A 106 9.67 -4.10 18.42
CA ARG A 106 8.76 -2.99 18.15
C ARG A 106 7.96 -3.28 16.90
N ASP A 107 6.69 -2.96 16.94
CA ASP A 107 5.80 -3.11 15.79
C ASP A 107 6.20 -2.14 14.67
N LEU A 108 6.43 -2.65 13.45
CA LEU A 108 6.86 -1.85 12.30
C LEU A 108 5.78 -0.89 11.78
N LEU A 109 4.50 -1.18 12.05
CA LEU A 109 3.33 -0.47 11.55
C LEU A 109 2.83 0.58 12.56
N ILE A 110 2.63 0.22 13.82
CA ILE A 110 1.96 1.09 14.81
C ILE A 110 2.91 1.76 15.80
N ASN A 111 4.18 1.35 15.87
CA ASN A 111 5.13 2.06 16.73
C ASN A 111 5.57 3.37 16.07
N ASN A 112 5.16 4.51 16.64
CA ASN A 112 5.48 5.84 16.10
C ASN A 112 6.97 6.04 15.80
N GLN A 113 7.88 5.49 16.62
CA GLN A 113 9.30 5.63 16.37
C GLN A 113 9.74 4.79 15.16
N MET A 114 9.19 3.60 14.96
CA MET A 114 9.46 2.77 13.77
C MET A 114 8.93 3.43 12.50
N VAL A 115 7.74 4.02 12.55
CA VAL A 115 7.18 4.80 11.42
C VAL A 115 8.14 5.92 11.02
N LEU A 116 8.55 6.76 11.98
CA LEU A 116 9.48 7.86 11.73
C LEU A 116 10.85 7.39 11.20
N ILE A 117 11.35 6.25 11.70
CA ILE A 117 12.60 5.66 11.20
C ILE A 117 12.43 5.21 9.75
N ASN A 118 11.35 4.50 9.42
CA ASN A 118 11.08 4.01 8.08
C ASN A 118 10.98 5.16 7.07
N ASP A 119 10.19 6.20 7.39
CA ASP A 119 10.05 7.38 6.54
C ASP A 119 11.40 8.07 6.34
N ARG A 120 12.17 8.26 7.42
CA ARG A 120 13.45 8.93 7.34
C ARG A 120 14.48 8.14 6.53
N LEU A 121 14.52 6.83 6.68
CA LEU A 121 15.45 5.97 5.93
C LEU A 121 15.04 5.83 4.47
N ALA A 122 13.74 5.89 4.17
CA ALA A 122 13.22 5.97 2.81
C ALA A 122 13.68 7.25 2.13
N GLU A 123 13.54 8.42 2.76
CA GLU A 123 14.01 9.70 2.22
C GLU A 123 15.52 9.72 1.92
N LEU A 124 16.31 9.07 2.77
CA LEU A 124 17.77 9.07 2.66
C LEU A 124 18.28 8.13 1.56
N GLU A 125 17.43 7.26 1.00
CA GLU A 125 17.71 6.25 -0.03
C GLU A 125 19.19 5.88 -0.23
N ASN A 126 19.91 6.70 -1.01
CA ASN A 126 21.25 6.46 -1.53
C ASN A 126 22.36 7.27 -0.83
N CYS A 127 22.04 7.96 0.27
CA CYS A 127 23.02 8.65 1.10
C CYS A 127 24.19 7.72 1.44
N PRO A 128 25.45 8.21 1.38
CA PRO A 128 26.62 7.37 1.62
C PRO A 128 26.76 6.96 3.10
N ASP A 129 26.21 7.73 4.02
CA ASP A 129 26.15 7.48 5.46
C ASP A 129 24.94 8.16 6.09
N LEU A 130 24.60 7.81 7.33
CA LEU A 130 23.46 8.36 8.07
C LEU A 130 23.84 9.41 9.13
N ALA A 131 25.13 9.62 9.34
CA ALA A 131 25.65 10.55 10.34
C ALA A 131 25.98 11.94 9.77
N GLY A 132 25.80 12.13 8.46
CA GLY A 132 26.14 13.36 7.75
C GLY A 132 27.65 13.60 7.61
N ARG A 133 28.47 12.54 7.70
CA ARG A 133 29.94 12.66 7.58
C ARG A 133 30.36 13.04 6.17
N SER A 134 29.67 12.51 5.16
CA SER A 134 29.97 12.80 3.76
C SER A 134 29.22 14.03 3.25
N ALA A 135 27.98 14.24 3.71
CA ALA A 135 27.12 15.33 3.29
C ALA A 135 26.09 15.65 4.39
N VAL A 136 25.89 16.93 4.73
CA VAL A 136 25.07 17.34 5.89
C VAL A 136 23.60 16.97 5.73
N GLU A 137 23.09 16.98 4.49
CA GLU A 137 21.73 16.57 4.12
C GLU A 137 21.45 15.08 4.45
N CYS A 138 22.50 14.27 4.55
CA CYS A 138 22.41 12.87 4.94
C CYS A 138 22.41 12.64 6.46
N THR A 139 22.40 13.72 7.26
CA THR A 139 22.22 13.60 8.71
C THR A 139 20.82 13.07 9.00
N SER A 140 20.73 11.81 9.42
CA SER A 140 19.44 11.13 9.59
C SER A 140 18.59 11.72 10.70
N GLY A 141 19.20 12.13 11.82
CA GLY A 141 18.47 12.59 13.01
C GLY A 141 17.75 11.49 13.78
N ILE A 142 17.94 10.22 13.42
CA ILE A 142 17.42 9.06 14.18
C ILE A 142 18.36 8.71 15.35
N ALA A 143 17.97 7.72 16.15
CA ALA A 143 18.70 7.35 17.37
C ALA A 143 20.19 7.03 17.09
N PRO A 144 21.15 7.57 17.87
CA PRO A 144 22.59 7.42 17.56
C PRO A 144 23.12 5.98 17.55
N ASP A 145 22.55 5.10 18.40
CA ASP A 145 22.87 3.68 18.45
C ASP A 145 22.43 2.97 17.15
N LEU A 146 21.24 3.32 16.66
CA LEU A 146 20.70 2.83 15.39
C LEU A 146 21.53 3.33 14.19
N VAL A 147 21.91 4.61 14.16
CA VAL A 147 22.83 5.17 13.14
C VAL A 147 24.14 4.39 13.14
N THR A 148 24.72 4.17 14.32
CA THR A 148 25.98 3.43 14.46
C THR A 148 25.85 1.99 13.96
N ALA A 149 24.77 1.30 14.28
CA ALA A 149 24.51 -0.07 13.82
C ALA A 149 24.34 -0.14 12.31
N LEU A 150 23.52 0.76 11.73
CA LEU A 150 23.27 0.83 10.29
C LEU A 150 24.55 1.18 9.51
N ASP A 151 25.29 2.23 9.91
CA ASP A 151 26.51 2.65 9.23
C ASP A 151 27.59 1.56 9.24
N LYS A 152 27.75 0.83 10.35
CA LYS A 152 28.72 -0.28 10.45
C LYS A 152 28.33 -1.48 9.59
N ALA A 153 27.03 -1.79 9.52
CA ALA A 153 26.51 -2.91 8.74
C ALA A 153 26.43 -2.60 7.24
N ALA A 154 26.26 -1.34 6.86
CA ALA A 154 26.09 -0.89 5.48
C ALA A 154 27.13 -1.42 4.49
N PRO A 155 28.46 -1.30 4.71
CA PRO A 155 29.44 -1.81 3.75
C PRO A 155 29.34 -3.33 3.55
N ILE A 156 29.04 -4.07 4.61
CA ILE A 156 28.87 -5.53 4.56
C ILE A 156 27.60 -5.86 3.76
N TYR A 157 26.49 -5.19 4.07
CA TYR A 157 25.23 -5.40 3.38
C TYR A 157 25.34 -5.09 1.89
N ARG A 158 25.99 -3.98 1.55
CA ARG A 158 26.25 -3.55 0.18
C ARG A 158 27.04 -4.59 -0.62
N GLN A 159 28.06 -5.18 -0.01
CA GLN A 159 28.91 -6.21 -0.65
C GLN A 159 28.18 -7.55 -0.81
N ARG A 160 27.31 -7.91 0.12
CA ARG A 160 26.84 -9.30 0.29
C ARG A 160 25.45 -9.54 -0.26
N TRP A 161 24.50 -8.66 0.04
CA TRP A 161 23.08 -8.94 -0.20
C TRP A 161 22.39 -7.86 -1.03
N TRP A 162 22.80 -6.60 -0.89
CA TRP A 162 22.10 -5.48 -1.51
C TRP A 162 21.93 -5.65 -3.02
N ALA A 163 23.00 -6.02 -3.73
CA ALA A 163 22.94 -6.16 -5.18
C ALA A 163 21.90 -7.21 -5.64
N GLN A 164 21.71 -8.30 -4.89
CA GLN A 164 20.70 -9.29 -5.22
C GLN A 164 19.29 -8.83 -4.83
N GLN A 165 19.14 -8.25 -3.63
CA GLN A 165 17.85 -7.79 -3.12
C GLN A 165 17.31 -6.62 -3.94
N ASP A 166 18.13 -5.61 -4.26
CA ASP A 166 17.75 -4.50 -5.13
C ASP A 166 17.37 -4.96 -6.54
N ARG A 167 18.09 -5.94 -7.10
CA ARG A 167 17.70 -6.54 -8.40
C ARG A 167 16.33 -7.22 -8.32
N ALA A 168 16.05 -7.95 -7.24
CA ALA A 168 14.75 -8.59 -7.05
C ALA A 168 13.63 -7.54 -6.88
N ASN A 169 13.87 -6.51 -6.07
CA ASN A 169 12.96 -5.38 -5.87
C ASN A 169 12.64 -4.68 -7.19
N ARG A 170 13.67 -4.32 -7.97
CA ARG A 170 13.48 -3.67 -9.27
C ARG A 170 12.79 -4.55 -10.31
N ALA A 171 13.08 -5.85 -10.31
CA ALA A 171 12.39 -6.79 -11.19
C ALA A 171 10.89 -6.90 -10.82
N TRP A 172 10.57 -6.94 -9.53
CA TRP A 172 9.20 -6.93 -9.04
C TRP A 172 8.48 -5.62 -9.42
N ILE A 173 9.12 -4.46 -9.21
CA ILE A 173 8.58 -3.15 -9.62
C ILE A 173 8.29 -3.13 -11.13
N ALA A 174 9.23 -3.62 -11.95
CA ALA A 174 9.06 -3.69 -13.39
C ALA A 174 7.86 -4.58 -13.81
N ALA A 175 7.58 -5.64 -13.05
CA ALA A 175 6.42 -6.51 -13.28
C ALA A 175 5.10 -5.87 -12.82
N MET A 176 5.11 -5.03 -11.78
CA MET A 176 3.91 -4.35 -11.27
C MET A 176 3.49 -3.13 -12.10
N ILE A 177 4.45 -2.38 -12.65
CA ILE A 177 4.18 -1.16 -13.41
C ILE A 177 3.11 -1.37 -14.51
N PRO A 178 3.16 -2.43 -15.36
CA PRO A 178 2.11 -2.67 -16.36
C PRO A 178 0.72 -2.93 -15.77
N LEU A 179 0.63 -3.62 -14.62
CA LEU A 179 -0.65 -3.85 -13.94
C LEU A 179 -1.23 -2.54 -13.41
N VAL A 180 -0.41 -1.74 -12.72
CA VAL A 180 -0.79 -0.42 -12.20
C VAL A 180 -1.20 0.52 -13.33
N ARG A 181 -0.46 0.56 -14.44
CA ARG A 181 -0.80 1.40 -15.59
C ARG A 181 -2.10 1.00 -16.27
N SER A 182 -2.37 -0.30 -16.38
CA SER A 182 -3.54 -0.80 -17.11
C SER A 182 -4.83 -0.79 -16.28
N ARG A 183 -4.74 -0.92 -14.95
CA ARG A 183 -5.91 -1.15 -14.08
C ARG A 183 -5.96 -0.25 -12.85
N GLY A 184 -4.86 0.40 -12.48
CA GLY A 184 -4.75 1.10 -11.22
C GLY A 184 -5.71 2.28 -11.08
N ALA A 185 -5.88 3.06 -12.15
CA ALA A 185 -6.78 4.22 -12.13
C ALA A 185 -8.24 3.85 -11.88
N ASP A 186 -8.75 2.84 -12.60
CA ASP A 186 -10.12 2.38 -12.45
C ASP A 186 -10.35 1.80 -11.06
N LEU A 187 -9.41 0.97 -10.57
CA LEU A 187 -9.52 0.37 -9.24
C LEU A 187 -9.44 1.41 -8.12
N ALA A 188 -8.55 2.40 -8.23
CA ALA A 188 -8.47 3.49 -7.25
C ALA A 188 -9.74 4.32 -7.20
N ALA A 189 -10.36 4.61 -8.36
CA ALA A 189 -11.62 5.33 -8.44
C ALA A 189 -12.76 4.53 -7.81
N GLU A 190 -12.85 3.23 -8.11
CA GLU A 190 -13.87 2.34 -7.54
C GLU A 190 -13.73 2.20 -6.02
N LEU A 191 -12.52 2.01 -5.50
CA LEU A 191 -12.28 1.93 -4.05
C LEU A 191 -12.56 3.27 -3.36
N ALA A 192 -12.23 4.40 -3.98
CA ALA A 192 -12.57 5.72 -3.47
C ALA A 192 -14.09 5.92 -3.33
N GLU A 193 -14.86 5.46 -4.32
CA GLU A 193 -16.32 5.49 -4.29
C GLU A 193 -16.88 4.57 -3.19
N ILE A 194 -16.41 3.31 -3.12
CA ILE A 194 -16.84 2.33 -2.11
C ILE A 194 -16.55 2.81 -0.69
N TYR A 195 -15.40 3.44 -0.45
CA TYR A 195 -15.06 3.96 0.87
C TYR A 195 -15.57 5.38 1.13
N GLN A 196 -16.30 5.97 0.18
CA GLN A 196 -16.81 7.34 0.23
C GLN A 196 -15.72 8.35 0.62
N SER A 197 -14.52 8.13 0.08
CA SER A 197 -13.30 8.85 0.47
C SER A 197 -12.50 9.24 -0.76
N ARG A 198 -11.48 10.09 -0.58
CA ARG A 198 -10.61 10.50 -1.69
C ARG A 198 -9.42 9.58 -1.77
N TRP A 199 -9.13 9.09 -2.97
CA TRP A 199 -7.88 8.39 -3.21
C TRP A 199 -6.69 9.35 -3.00
N PRO A 200 -5.65 8.97 -2.24
CA PRO A 200 -4.45 9.78 -2.05
C PRO A 200 -3.74 10.08 -3.38
N ALA A 201 -3.34 11.33 -3.59
CA ALA A 201 -2.75 11.76 -4.87
C ALA A 201 -1.42 11.06 -5.19
N ARG A 202 -0.61 10.78 -4.16
CA ARG A 202 0.66 10.07 -4.24
C ARG A 202 0.77 9.13 -3.05
N ILE A 203 1.27 7.93 -3.32
CA ILE A 203 1.50 6.89 -2.33
C ILE A 203 2.94 6.44 -2.50
N HIS A 204 3.78 6.67 -1.48
CA HIS A 204 5.14 6.17 -1.45
C HIS A 204 5.11 4.66 -1.16
N VAL A 205 5.77 3.87 -1.99
CA VAL A 205 5.83 2.41 -1.87
C VAL A 205 7.28 1.98 -1.87
N ASP A 206 7.79 1.59 -0.70
CA ASP A 206 9.10 0.98 -0.58
C ASP A 206 9.00 -0.54 -0.75
N VAL A 207 9.73 -1.03 -1.73
CA VAL A 207 9.87 -2.44 -2.03
C VAL A 207 11.11 -2.94 -1.29
N VAL A 208 10.89 -3.82 -0.32
CA VAL A 208 11.91 -4.28 0.62
C VAL A 208 12.09 -5.80 0.60
N TYR A 209 13.17 -6.30 1.20
CA TYR A 209 13.32 -7.74 1.39
C TYR A 209 12.29 -8.31 2.39
N TYR A 210 12.05 -7.60 3.49
CA TYR A 210 11.16 -8.04 4.58
C TYR A 210 10.21 -6.92 4.96
N ALA A 211 8.92 -7.18 5.16
CA ALA A 211 7.93 -6.17 5.53
C ALA A 211 6.99 -6.71 6.62
N GLY A 212 7.59 -7.15 7.73
CA GLY A 212 6.85 -7.73 8.85
C GLY A 212 6.31 -9.13 8.56
N GLN A 213 5.57 -9.68 9.53
CA GLN A 213 5.00 -11.02 9.39
C GLN A 213 4.04 -11.10 8.21
N GLN A 214 3.23 -10.07 7.99
CA GLN A 214 2.22 -10.07 6.93
C GLN A 214 2.80 -9.84 5.54
N GLY A 215 4.06 -9.44 5.42
CA GLY A 215 4.76 -9.25 4.15
C GLY A 215 4.40 -7.96 3.42
N ALA A 216 3.43 -7.21 3.93
CA ALA A 216 3.20 -5.82 3.56
C ALA A 216 2.52 -5.11 4.74
N TYR A 217 2.61 -3.78 4.76
CA TYR A 217 1.85 -2.91 5.65
C TYR A 217 1.87 -1.45 5.15
N ALA A 218 0.94 -0.62 5.65
CA ALA A 218 0.91 0.82 5.39
C ALA A 218 0.84 1.66 6.67
N SER A 219 1.79 2.60 6.87
CA SER A 219 1.58 3.71 7.83
C SER A 219 0.62 4.73 7.22
N LEU A 220 -0.11 5.50 8.04
CA LEU A 220 -1.18 6.41 7.58
C LEU A 220 -0.87 7.92 7.75
N ALA A 221 0.22 8.26 8.41
CA ALA A 221 0.61 9.65 8.67
C ALA A 221 2.14 9.82 8.68
N PRO A 222 2.78 9.96 7.51
CA PRO A 222 2.21 9.96 6.15
C PRO A 222 1.78 8.57 5.66
N LEU A 223 1.04 8.52 4.54
CA LEU A 223 0.74 7.25 3.87
C LEU A 223 1.99 6.70 3.19
N HIS A 224 2.51 5.59 3.70
CA HIS A 224 3.72 4.95 3.20
C HIS A 224 3.58 3.43 3.29
N LEU A 225 3.63 2.77 2.13
CA LEU A 225 3.51 1.32 2.00
C LEU A 225 4.88 0.65 1.99
N MET A 226 4.98 -0.46 2.70
CA MET A 226 6.10 -1.39 2.65
C MET A 226 5.61 -2.71 2.08
N ILE A 227 6.33 -3.29 1.11
CA ILE A 227 6.00 -4.60 0.54
C ILE A 227 7.24 -5.46 0.32
N ALA A 228 7.19 -6.71 0.81
CA ALA A 228 8.30 -7.64 0.77
C ALA A 228 8.37 -8.40 -0.57
N THR A 229 9.47 -8.31 -1.30
CA THR A 229 9.67 -9.17 -2.50
C THR A 229 10.00 -10.61 -2.14
N SER A 230 10.55 -10.87 -0.95
CA SER A 230 10.87 -12.24 -0.55
C SER A 230 9.64 -13.03 -0.11
N ASP A 231 8.48 -12.38 0.06
CA ASP A 231 7.23 -13.06 0.37
C ASP A 231 6.56 -13.52 -0.94
N SER A 232 6.36 -14.83 -1.07
CA SER A 232 5.74 -15.42 -2.26
C SER A 232 4.27 -14.99 -2.46
N ARG A 233 3.62 -14.49 -1.41
CA ARG A 233 2.24 -13.98 -1.48
C ARG A 233 2.15 -12.60 -2.13
N ASN A 234 3.26 -11.89 -2.28
CA ASN A 234 3.29 -10.57 -2.91
C ASN A 234 3.61 -10.62 -4.40
N GLN A 235 3.54 -11.79 -5.04
CA GLN A 235 3.92 -11.92 -6.45
C GLN A 235 2.71 -11.72 -7.37
N ASN A 236 2.96 -11.29 -8.61
CA ASN A 236 1.96 -11.22 -9.68
C ASN A 236 0.68 -10.45 -9.25
N MET A 237 -0.50 -10.99 -9.55
CA MET A 237 -1.78 -10.36 -9.24
C MET A 237 -2.01 -10.21 -7.73
N THR A 238 -1.51 -11.13 -6.90
CA THR A 238 -1.63 -11.03 -5.44
C THR A 238 -0.80 -9.86 -4.90
N GLY A 239 0.35 -9.58 -5.49
CA GLY A 239 1.13 -8.36 -5.21
C GLY A 239 0.38 -7.08 -5.60
N PHE A 240 -0.25 -7.08 -6.77
CA PHE A 240 -1.11 -5.98 -7.20
C PHE A 240 -2.28 -5.77 -6.24
N GLU A 241 -2.96 -6.84 -5.82
CA GLU A 241 -4.03 -6.78 -4.81
C GLU A 241 -3.53 -6.23 -3.47
N THR A 242 -2.38 -6.71 -3.01
CA THR A 242 -1.79 -6.25 -1.75
C THR A 242 -1.54 -4.74 -1.76
N LEU A 243 -1.04 -4.17 -2.86
CA LEU A 243 -0.83 -2.71 -2.96
C LEU A 243 -2.12 -1.92 -2.73
N PHE A 244 -3.23 -2.33 -3.32
CA PHE A 244 -4.50 -1.62 -3.20
C PHE A 244 -5.20 -1.92 -1.87
N TYR A 245 -5.02 -3.11 -1.31
CA TYR A 245 -5.47 -3.45 0.03
C TYR A 245 -4.80 -2.54 1.07
N GLU A 246 -3.47 -2.46 1.04
CA GLU A 246 -2.70 -1.65 1.98
C GLU A 246 -3.01 -0.15 1.82
N ALA A 247 -3.14 0.34 0.59
CA ALA A 247 -3.55 1.73 0.33
C ALA A 247 -4.97 2.04 0.84
N SER A 248 -5.87 1.06 0.83
CA SER A 248 -7.27 1.22 1.26
C SER A 248 -7.40 1.52 2.75
N HIS A 249 -6.40 1.21 3.57
CA HIS A 249 -6.37 1.64 4.98
C HIS A 249 -6.49 3.16 5.12
N ALA A 250 -5.94 3.96 4.20
CA ALA A 250 -6.04 5.42 4.24
C ALA A 250 -7.44 5.95 3.87
N LEU A 251 -8.22 5.17 3.12
CA LEU A 251 -9.52 5.59 2.61
C LEU A 251 -10.63 5.31 3.61
N ALA A 252 -10.54 4.17 4.27
CA ALA A 252 -11.75 3.51 4.73
C ALA A 252 -12.19 3.94 6.15
N ARG A 253 -11.53 4.94 6.77
CA ARG A 253 -11.90 5.50 8.07
C ARG A 253 -13.39 5.83 8.20
N GLY A 254 -14.04 6.30 7.13
CA GLY A 254 -15.48 6.55 7.12
C GLY A 254 -16.32 5.29 7.37
N VAL A 255 -15.89 4.14 6.84
CA VAL A 255 -16.51 2.83 7.06
C VAL A 255 -16.24 2.32 8.48
N GLU A 256 -15.02 2.49 8.99
CA GLU A 256 -14.70 2.17 10.39
C GLU A 256 -15.60 2.96 11.36
N GLU A 257 -15.71 4.28 11.16
CA GLU A 257 -16.59 5.13 11.95
C GLU A 257 -18.08 4.73 11.81
N ALA A 258 -18.52 4.28 10.63
CA ALA A 258 -19.89 3.79 10.43
C ALA A 258 -20.15 2.51 11.23
N VAL A 259 -19.23 1.55 11.18
CA VAL A 259 -19.27 0.33 11.98
C VAL A 259 -19.32 0.67 13.48
N GLU A 260 -18.43 1.55 13.95
CA GLU A 260 -18.41 1.95 15.35
C GLU A 260 -19.72 2.61 15.79
N ARG A 261 -20.27 3.53 14.98
CA ARG A 261 -21.54 4.21 15.27
C ARG A 261 -22.67 3.20 15.40
N GLU A 262 -22.74 2.23 14.50
CA GLU A 262 -23.81 1.23 14.49
C GLU A 262 -23.67 0.24 15.67
N CYS A 263 -22.45 -0.22 15.98
CA CYS A 263 -22.18 -1.02 17.18
C CYS A 263 -22.63 -0.29 18.45
N ARG A 264 -22.30 1.00 18.58
CA ARG A 264 -22.73 1.82 19.74
C ARG A 264 -24.25 1.97 19.79
N ARG A 265 -24.91 2.19 18.66
CA ARG A 265 -26.37 2.31 18.56
C ARG A 265 -27.07 1.02 19.00
N LEU A 266 -26.52 -0.13 18.63
CA LEU A 266 -27.03 -1.47 18.98
C LEU A 266 -26.51 -2.01 20.32
N GLN A 267 -25.67 -1.25 21.04
CA GLN A 267 -25.02 -1.66 22.29
C GLN A 267 -24.21 -2.96 22.16
N LYS A 268 -23.57 -3.17 21.01
CA LYS A 268 -22.71 -4.32 20.72
C LYS A 268 -21.22 -3.94 20.86
N PRO A 269 -20.34 -4.89 21.22
CA PRO A 269 -18.91 -4.67 21.15
C PRO A 269 -18.49 -4.41 19.69
N ILE A 270 -17.46 -3.57 19.51
CA ILE A 270 -16.89 -3.31 18.18
C ILE A 270 -16.01 -4.51 17.81
N PRO A 271 -16.31 -5.23 16.71
CA PRO A 271 -15.50 -6.39 16.32
C PRO A 271 -14.13 -5.93 15.80
N ARG A 272 -13.06 -6.33 16.50
CA ARG A 272 -11.69 -5.87 16.24
C ARG A 272 -11.22 -6.10 14.80
N ASP A 273 -11.61 -7.22 14.21
CA ASP A 273 -11.07 -7.69 12.93
C ASP A 273 -12.03 -7.51 11.74
N LEU A 274 -13.30 -7.16 12.00
CA LEU A 274 -14.31 -7.01 10.94
C LEU A 274 -13.87 -5.99 9.90
N TRP A 275 -13.28 -4.90 10.36
CA TRP A 275 -12.72 -3.87 9.51
C TRP A 275 -11.66 -4.40 8.54
N HIS A 276 -10.67 -5.16 9.05
CA HIS A 276 -9.61 -5.71 8.20
C HIS A 276 -10.15 -6.76 7.23
N ALA A 277 -11.16 -7.54 7.65
CA ALA A 277 -11.87 -8.48 6.79
C ALA A 277 -12.65 -7.77 5.67
N LEU A 278 -13.34 -6.67 5.99
CA LEU A 278 -14.03 -5.82 5.02
C LEU A 278 -13.08 -5.27 3.95
N LEU A 279 -11.92 -4.73 4.36
CA LEU A 279 -10.90 -4.22 3.44
C LEU A 279 -10.40 -5.29 2.47
N LEU A 280 -10.06 -6.47 3.02
CA LEU A 280 -9.51 -7.57 2.24
C LEU A 280 -10.53 -8.11 1.25
N TYR A 281 -11.75 -8.38 1.72
CA TYR A 281 -12.85 -8.85 0.89
C TYR A 281 -13.18 -7.86 -0.22
N THR A 282 -13.29 -6.57 0.10
CA THR A 282 -13.62 -5.52 -0.87
C THR A 282 -12.57 -5.46 -1.98
N THR A 283 -11.29 -5.38 -1.62
CA THR A 283 -10.20 -5.25 -2.61
C THR A 283 -10.11 -6.50 -3.49
N GLY A 284 -10.12 -7.69 -2.87
CA GLY A 284 -10.05 -8.96 -3.58
C GLY A 284 -11.23 -9.16 -4.53
N GLU A 285 -12.45 -8.83 -4.09
CA GLU A 285 -13.63 -8.88 -4.95
C GLU A 285 -13.48 -7.94 -6.14
N ARG A 286 -13.07 -6.68 -5.94
CA ARG A 286 -12.92 -5.73 -7.06
C ARG A 286 -11.89 -6.21 -8.09
N ILE A 287 -10.78 -6.78 -7.65
CA ILE A 287 -9.76 -7.31 -8.55
C ILE A 287 -10.23 -8.58 -9.28
N ARG A 288 -10.94 -9.47 -8.58
CA ARG A 288 -11.58 -10.64 -9.17
C ARG A 288 -12.54 -10.21 -10.27
N TRP A 289 -13.46 -9.29 -9.97
CA TRP A 289 -14.39 -8.70 -10.94
C TRP A 289 -13.67 -8.07 -12.13
N ALA A 290 -12.63 -7.27 -11.89
CA ALA A 290 -11.81 -6.65 -12.93
C ALA A 290 -11.12 -7.69 -13.84
N SER A 291 -10.81 -8.88 -13.31
CA SER A 291 -10.14 -9.97 -14.04
C SER A 291 -11.08 -10.88 -14.82
N LEU A 292 -12.39 -10.89 -14.49
CA LEU A 292 -13.39 -11.66 -15.21
C LEU A 292 -13.69 -11.07 -16.60
N THR A 293 -13.91 -11.94 -17.59
CA THR A 293 -14.46 -11.55 -18.90
C THR A 293 -15.92 -11.09 -18.78
N ILE A 294 -16.45 -10.35 -19.75
CA ILE A 294 -17.85 -9.90 -19.76
C ILE A 294 -18.83 -11.07 -19.57
N GLN A 295 -18.58 -12.19 -20.26
CA GLN A 295 -19.41 -13.41 -20.13
C GLN A 295 -19.27 -14.06 -18.74
N ALA A 296 -18.07 -14.07 -18.17
CA ALA A 296 -17.85 -14.60 -16.83
C ALA A 296 -18.45 -13.70 -15.74
N ARG A 297 -18.44 -12.37 -15.91
CA ARG A 297 -19.13 -11.42 -15.03
C ARG A 297 -20.64 -11.63 -15.05
N ALA A 298 -21.23 -11.74 -16.24
CA ALA A 298 -22.67 -12.03 -16.39
C ALA A 298 -23.07 -13.35 -15.71
N LYS A 299 -22.18 -14.34 -15.71
CA LYS A 299 -22.37 -15.61 -15.01
C LYS A 299 -22.12 -15.52 -13.50
N ALA A 300 -21.15 -14.72 -13.05
CA ALA A 300 -20.86 -14.51 -11.62
C ALA A 300 -22.00 -13.76 -10.91
N LEU A 301 -22.65 -12.81 -11.59
CA LEU A 301 -23.91 -12.18 -11.12
C LEU A 301 -25.04 -13.20 -10.86
N SER A 302 -24.90 -14.45 -11.32
CA SER A 302 -25.89 -15.51 -11.13
C SER A 302 -25.48 -16.59 -10.09
N LYS A 303 -24.21 -16.60 -9.62
CA LYS A 303 -23.69 -17.50 -8.56
C LYS A 303 -22.39 -16.93 -7.94
N SER A 304 -22.36 -16.70 -6.62
CA SER A 304 -21.09 -16.70 -5.83
C SER A 304 -20.69 -18.17 -5.67
N SER A 305 -19.46 -18.61 -5.94
CA SER A 305 -18.22 -18.37 -5.19
C SER A 305 -17.11 -19.19 -5.88
N SER A 306 -15.82 -18.82 -5.73
CA SER A 306 -14.64 -19.75 -5.86
C SER A 306 -13.27 -19.06 -5.67
N PRO A 307 -12.20 -19.83 -5.35
CA PRO A 307 -11.36 -19.57 -4.18
C PRO A 307 -9.86 -19.27 -4.44
N GLY A 308 -9.20 -18.72 -3.41
CA GLY A 308 -7.98 -19.30 -2.82
C GLY A 308 -6.62 -19.03 -3.47
N ASP A 309 -6.00 -17.88 -3.13
CA ASP A 309 -4.56 -17.63 -3.30
C ASP A 309 -3.97 -17.02 -2.01
N GLY A 310 -3.60 -17.86 -1.03
CA GLY A 310 -2.66 -17.59 0.09
C GLY A 310 -2.82 -16.33 0.97
N ASN A 311 -3.89 -15.56 0.76
CA ASN A 311 -4.20 -14.29 1.41
C ASN A 311 -5.72 -14.20 1.64
N SER A 312 -6.41 -15.35 1.71
CA SER A 312 -7.85 -15.42 1.93
C SER A 312 -8.23 -14.96 3.33
N LEU A 313 -9.51 -14.65 3.54
CA LEU A 313 -10.03 -14.39 4.88
C LEU A 313 -9.74 -15.57 5.82
N SER A 314 -9.88 -16.81 5.34
CA SER A 314 -9.57 -18.01 6.12
C SER A 314 -8.10 -18.09 6.54
N ASP A 315 -7.16 -17.77 5.63
CA ASP A 315 -5.72 -17.78 5.94
C ASP A 315 -5.35 -16.76 7.03
N ARG A 316 -6.17 -15.71 7.20
CA ARG A 316 -6.01 -14.67 8.22
C ARG A 316 -6.83 -14.91 9.48
N GLY A 317 -7.51 -16.06 9.60
CA GLY A 317 -8.36 -16.40 10.74
C GLY A 317 -9.72 -15.68 10.74
N TRP A 318 -10.13 -15.14 9.60
CA TRP A 318 -11.36 -14.35 9.40
C TRP A 318 -12.41 -15.08 8.55
N GLY A 319 -12.29 -16.40 8.41
CA GLY A 319 -13.20 -17.22 7.59
C GLY A 319 -14.67 -17.08 7.99
N ASP A 320 -14.96 -16.84 9.27
CA ASP A 320 -16.34 -16.66 9.77
C ASP A 320 -17.00 -15.37 9.25
N TYR A 321 -16.21 -14.37 8.82
CA TYR A 321 -16.75 -13.14 8.23
C TYR A 321 -17.13 -13.32 6.75
N GLU A 322 -16.52 -14.25 6.02
CA GLU A 322 -16.77 -14.44 4.59
C GLU A 322 -18.26 -14.60 4.24
N PRO A 323 -19.04 -15.53 4.84
CA PRO A 323 -20.45 -15.68 4.53
C PRO A 323 -21.30 -14.45 4.93
N LEU A 324 -20.85 -13.68 5.92
CA LEU A 324 -21.52 -12.44 6.33
C LEU A 324 -21.26 -11.32 5.32
N LEU A 325 -20.04 -11.22 4.81
CA LEU A 325 -19.65 -10.24 3.80
C LEU A 325 -20.33 -10.53 2.45
N GLU A 326 -20.38 -11.78 2.01
CA GLU A 326 -21.15 -12.17 0.82
C GLU A 326 -22.63 -11.77 0.95
N ARG A 327 -23.24 -12.02 2.12
CA ARG A 327 -24.67 -11.77 2.31
C ARG A 327 -25.01 -10.30 2.49
N TYR A 328 -24.22 -9.54 3.24
CA TYR A 328 -24.61 -8.20 3.72
C TYR A 328 -23.74 -7.06 3.18
N TRP A 329 -22.51 -7.35 2.74
CA TRP A 329 -21.60 -6.35 2.17
C TRP A 329 -21.58 -6.35 0.64
N GLU A 330 -21.62 -7.52 0.00
CA GLU A 330 -21.64 -7.63 -1.46
C GLU A 330 -22.78 -6.84 -2.14
N PRO A 331 -24.02 -6.77 -1.59
CA PRO A 331 -25.07 -5.93 -2.16
C PRO A 331 -24.69 -4.44 -2.23
N TYR A 332 -23.93 -3.93 -1.25
CA TYR A 332 -23.40 -2.56 -1.28
C TYR A 332 -22.34 -2.41 -2.38
N LEU A 333 -21.40 -3.35 -2.48
CA LEU A 333 -20.38 -3.35 -3.54
C LEU A 333 -20.98 -3.43 -4.96
N ASN A 334 -22.21 -3.93 -5.07
CA ASN A 334 -22.97 -4.01 -6.32
C ASN A 334 -23.94 -2.82 -6.53
N GLY A 335 -23.91 -1.82 -5.66
CA GLY A 335 -24.78 -0.63 -5.74
C GLY A 335 -26.26 -0.89 -5.49
N GLN A 336 -26.61 -2.00 -4.84
CA GLN A 336 -28.00 -2.41 -4.59
C GLN A 336 -28.58 -1.78 -3.31
N ILE A 337 -27.72 -1.50 -2.33
CA ILE A 337 -28.05 -0.83 -1.07
C ILE A 337 -26.99 0.23 -0.76
N ASP A 338 -27.29 1.17 0.13
CA ASP A 338 -26.31 2.16 0.60
C ASP A 338 -25.41 1.61 1.72
N LEU A 339 -24.36 2.37 2.04
CA LEU A 339 -23.35 2.01 3.04
C LEU A 339 -23.96 1.80 4.43
N ASP A 340 -24.81 2.73 4.88
CA ASP A 340 -25.42 2.68 6.21
C ASP A 340 -26.32 1.45 6.36
N THR A 341 -27.07 1.08 5.32
CA THR A 341 -27.91 -0.13 5.29
C THR A 341 -27.05 -1.40 5.36
N ALA A 342 -25.96 -1.45 4.60
CA ALA A 342 -25.06 -2.61 4.60
C ALA A 342 -24.37 -2.80 5.96
N VAL A 343 -23.87 -1.71 6.55
CA VAL A 343 -23.29 -1.71 7.91
C VAL A 343 -24.34 -2.15 8.93
N ALA A 344 -25.56 -1.61 8.88
CA ALA A 344 -26.64 -2.01 9.78
C ALA A 344 -26.95 -3.51 9.68
N HIS A 345 -27.05 -4.07 8.48
CA HIS A 345 -27.28 -5.50 8.30
C HIS A 345 -26.12 -6.35 8.83
N LEU A 346 -24.88 -5.96 8.53
CA LEU A 346 -23.68 -6.67 8.95
C LEU A 346 -23.55 -6.69 10.48
N ILE A 347 -23.69 -5.53 11.14
CA ILE A 347 -23.59 -5.44 12.61
C ILE A 347 -24.77 -6.09 13.31
N ASN A 348 -25.96 -6.16 12.70
CA ASN A 348 -27.06 -6.95 13.27
C ASN A 348 -26.77 -8.45 13.26
N ALA A 349 -26.03 -8.94 12.26
CA ALA A 349 -25.74 -10.37 12.06
C ALA A 349 -24.54 -10.90 12.87
N ILE A 350 -23.69 -10.02 13.39
CA ILE A 350 -22.59 -10.32 14.33
C ILE A 350 -23.08 -10.17 15.76
#